data_AF-A0A955RK38-F1
#
_entry.id   AF-A0A955RK38-F1
#
_cell.length_a   1.000
_cell.length_b   1.000
_cell.length_c   1.000
_cell.angle_alpha   90.00
_cell.angle_beta   90.00
_cell.angle_gamma   90.00
#
_symmetry.space_group_name_H-M   'P 1'
#
loop_
_entity.id
_entity.type
_entity.pdbx_description
1 polymer ?
#
loop_
_entity_poly.entity_id
_entity_poly.type
_entity_poly.pdbx_seq_one_letter_code
_entity_poly.pdbx_strand_id
1 'polypeptide(L)'
;MHDYLKRIGITELTAPCDESTLSDYVKKVSHMDSPDLNKEEIDTLLRFKVPKLTNDGTCSAADGSLAEEKYDLSPLLSIKGSDDTEKIERIWKLNQLLDLIQDEYKIDWIGIYRKTTNLNGEPILLKEAYRGAYSRAEFPLTEEFAAKSNNTTVGLTGKIVIVKDVRTFTGAYYECDAKVLSEFCCPIYSPEGEVIGIIDAESFSANFFNDKLICELVKVCKDLGSSNLLTT
;
A
#
# COMPACT_ATOMS: atom_id res chain seq x y z
N MET A 1 6.83 8.69 17.36
CA MET A 1 7.46 7.51 16.72
C MET A 1 7.52 6.27 17.61
N HIS A 2 8.14 6.35 18.81
CA HIS A 2 8.41 5.17 19.67
C HIS A 2 7.21 4.24 19.91
N ASP A 3 6.06 4.80 20.32
CA ASP A 3 4.86 4.00 20.60
C ASP A 3 4.32 3.31 19.34
N TYR A 4 4.46 3.96 18.18
CA TYR A 4 4.04 3.38 16.90
C TYR A 4 4.91 2.17 16.53
N LEU A 5 6.24 2.29 16.65
CA LEU A 5 7.19 1.19 16.43
C LEU A 5 6.86 -0.02 17.32
N LYS A 6 6.65 0.22 18.62
CA LYS A 6 6.26 -0.83 19.56
C LYS A 6 4.93 -1.47 19.18
N ARG A 7 3.95 -0.66 18.76
CA ARG A 7 2.62 -1.14 18.34
C ARG A 7 2.71 -2.08 17.15
N ILE A 8 3.46 -1.70 16.11
CA ILE A 8 3.62 -2.51 14.89
C ILE A 8 4.57 -3.70 15.07
N GLY A 9 5.27 -3.81 16.22
CA GLY A 9 6.12 -4.93 16.55
C GLY A 9 7.60 -4.76 16.18
N ILE A 10 8.06 -3.54 15.88
CA ILE A 10 9.50 -3.26 15.78
C ILE A 10 10.06 -3.14 17.20
N THR A 11 10.87 -4.11 17.60
CA THR A 11 11.51 -4.12 18.92
C THR A 11 12.96 -3.67 18.87
N GLU A 12 13.64 -3.81 17.74
CA GLU A 12 15.05 -3.46 17.58
C GLU A 12 15.31 -2.88 16.19
N LEU A 13 15.94 -1.71 16.16
CA LEU A 13 16.60 -1.12 15.00
C LEU A 13 18.05 -0.87 15.40
N THR A 14 18.99 -1.03 14.48
CA THR A 14 20.41 -0.71 14.68
C THR A 14 20.64 0.78 14.90
N ALA A 15 19.73 1.64 14.43
CA ALA A 15 19.70 3.07 14.71
C ALA A 15 18.29 3.53 15.15
N PRO A 16 18.17 4.46 16.10
CA PRO A 16 16.86 4.99 16.51
C PRO A 16 16.23 5.82 15.38
N CYS A 17 14.91 5.71 15.22
CA CYS A 17 14.14 6.60 14.37
C CYS A 17 13.99 7.98 15.04
N ASP A 18 14.86 8.93 14.69
CA ASP A 18 14.68 10.33 15.06
C ASP A 18 13.67 11.00 14.13
N GLU A 19 12.42 11.11 14.61
CA GLU A 19 11.30 11.67 13.84
C GLU A 19 11.55 13.10 13.35
N SER A 20 12.43 13.87 14.01
CA SER A 20 12.78 15.24 13.59
C SER A 20 13.64 15.30 12.32
N THR A 21 14.25 14.18 11.95
CA THR A 21 15.12 14.04 10.78
C THR A 21 14.42 13.42 9.57
N LEU A 22 13.20 12.90 9.77
CA LEU A 22 12.44 12.20 8.75
C LEU A 22 11.58 13.17 7.93
N SER A 23 11.29 12.79 6.69
CA SER A 23 10.52 13.62 5.76
C SER A 23 9.03 13.68 6.07
N ASP A 24 8.44 14.87 6.03
CA ASP A 24 7.00 15.10 6.24
C ASP A 24 6.17 14.92 4.95
N TYR A 25 6.31 13.80 4.23
CA TYR A 25 5.66 13.62 2.91
C TYR A 25 4.13 13.74 2.96
N VAL A 26 3.49 13.12 3.97
CA VAL A 26 2.01 13.15 4.11
C VAL A 26 1.52 14.58 4.31
N LYS A 27 2.22 15.37 5.13
CA LYS A 27 1.90 16.79 5.33
C LYS A 27 2.11 17.55 4.03
N LYS A 28 3.21 17.30 3.31
CA LYS A 28 3.52 17.95 2.03
C LYS A 28 2.40 17.73 1.01
N VAL A 29 1.95 16.49 0.79
CA VAL A 29 0.88 16.19 -0.16
C VAL A 29 -0.50 16.64 0.31
N SER A 30 -0.76 16.66 1.61
CA SER A 30 -2.03 17.16 2.16
C SER A 30 -2.29 18.63 1.80
N HIS A 31 -1.21 19.43 1.69
CA HIS A 31 -1.26 20.85 1.33
C HIS A 31 -1.06 21.09 -0.18
N MET A 32 -0.94 20.05 -1.00
CA MET A 32 -0.92 20.23 -2.46
C MET A 32 -2.33 20.46 -2.96
N ASP A 33 -2.50 21.47 -3.81
CA ASP A 33 -3.73 21.63 -4.57
C ASP A 33 -3.70 20.67 -5.76
N SER A 34 -4.74 19.85 -5.92
CA SER A 34 -4.88 19.05 -7.13
C SER A 34 -5.08 19.97 -8.34
N PRO A 35 -4.48 19.67 -9.49
CA PRO A 35 -4.82 20.38 -10.72
C PRO A 35 -6.27 20.10 -11.12
N ASP A 36 -6.82 20.92 -12.01
CA ASP A 36 -8.09 20.64 -12.66
C ASP A 36 -7.93 19.44 -13.60
N LEU A 37 -8.24 18.24 -13.09
CA LEU A 37 -8.13 17.00 -13.84
C LEU A 37 -9.25 16.89 -14.87
N ASN A 38 -8.88 16.58 -16.11
CA ASN A 38 -9.85 16.26 -17.16
C ASN A 38 -10.37 14.81 -17.02
N LYS A 39 -11.38 14.46 -17.81
CA LYS A 39 -12.04 13.14 -17.73
C LYS A 39 -11.10 11.95 -17.98
N GLU A 40 -10.11 12.10 -18.86
CA GLU A 40 -9.13 11.04 -19.17
C GLU A 40 -8.12 10.86 -18.03
N GLU A 41 -7.71 11.96 -17.40
CA GLU A 41 -6.85 11.94 -16.22
C GLU A 41 -7.57 11.29 -15.03
N ILE A 42 -8.85 11.62 -14.83
CA ILE A 42 -9.69 10.96 -13.81
C ILE A 42 -9.86 9.46 -14.11
N ASP A 43 -10.08 9.07 -15.38
CA ASP A 43 -10.15 7.65 -15.76
C ASP A 43 -8.85 6.91 -15.41
N THR A 44 -7.71 7.51 -15.75
CA THR A 44 -6.39 6.91 -15.47
C THR A 44 -6.11 6.81 -13.97
N LEU A 45 -6.60 7.77 -13.19
CA LEU A 45 -6.46 7.78 -11.75
C LEU A 45 -7.31 6.72 -11.05
N LEU A 46 -8.54 6.50 -11.52
CA LEU A 46 -9.51 5.60 -10.89
C LEU A 46 -9.53 4.19 -11.47
N ARG A 47 -8.97 3.98 -12.67
CA ARG A 47 -8.98 2.71 -13.37
C ARG A 47 -7.60 2.26 -13.83
N PHE A 48 -7.18 1.08 -13.40
CA PHE A 48 -5.87 0.51 -13.74
C PHE A 48 -5.96 -0.95 -14.15
N LYS A 49 -4.96 -1.41 -14.91
CA LYS A 49 -4.85 -2.82 -15.31
C LYS A 49 -4.37 -3.66 -14.13
N VAL A 50 -4.93 -4.87 -14.03
CA VAL A 50 -4.53 -5.87 -13.05
C VAL A 50 -4.19 -7.17 -13.76
N PRO A 51 -3.29 -8.00 -13.20
CA PRO A 51 -3.08 -9.35 -13.66
C PRO A 51 -4.37 -10.16 -13.63
N LYS A 52 -4.48 -11.15 -14.51
CA LYS A 52 -5.56 -12.11 -14.41
C LYS A 52 -5.40 -12.90 -13.11
N LEU A 53 -6.51 -13.19 -12.44
CA LEU A 53 -6.48 -14.05 -11.25
C LEU A 53 -6.69 -15.49 -11.70
N THR A 54 -5.94 -16.41 -11.10
CA THR A 54 -6.17 -17.85 -11.21
C THR A 54 -7.39 -18.26 -10.37
N ASN A 55 -7.86 -19.50 -10.55
CA ASN A 55 -9.04 -20.01 -9.84
C ASN A 55 -8.88 -20.05 -8.30
N ASP A 56 -7.64 -20.13 -7.79
CA ASP A 56 -7.31 -20.09 -6.37
C ASP A 56 -7.02 -18.67 -5.84
N GLY A 57 -7.33 -17.65 -6.65
CA GLY A 57 -7.20 -16.23 -6.31
C GLY A 57 -5.75 -15.74 -6.25
N THR A 58 -4.81 -16.51 -6.81
CA THR A 58 -3.40 -16.11 -6.95
C THR A 58 -3.19 -15.33 -8.26
N CYS A 59 -2.07 -14.63 -8.35
CA CYS A 59 -1.78 -13.69 -9.42
C CYS A 59 -1.16 -14.48 -10.58
N SER A 60 -1.73 -14.36 -11.78
CA SER A 60 -1.11 -14.94 -12.97
C SER A 60 0.06 -14.12 -13.49
N ALA A 61 0.62 -13.15 -12.73
CA ALA A 61 1.71 -12.30 -13.21
C ALA A 61 2.91 -13.10 -13.78
N ALA A 62 3.11 -14.35 -13.36
CA ALA A 62 4.09 -15.27 -13.94
C ALA A 62 3.88 -15.56 -15.44
N ASP A 63 2.65 -15.54 -15.96
CA ASP A 63 2.33 -15.67 -17.39
C ASP A 63 2.17 -14.31 -18.10
N GLY A 64 2.23 -13.21 -17.35
CA GLY A 64 2.09 -11.84 -17.85
C GLY A 64 0.69 -11.48 -18.36
N SER A 65 -0.30 -12.37 -18.22
CA SER A 65 -1.65 -12.11 -18.69
C SER A 65 -2.38 -11.11 -17.79
N LEU A 66 -3.00 -10.12 -18.43
CA LEU A 66 -3.79 -9.09 -17.77
C LEU A 66 -5.27 -9.38 -17.93
N ALA A 67 -6.07 -8.91 -16.98
CA ALA A 67 -7.52 -8.88 -17.15
C ALA A 67 -7.91 -8.03 -18.37
N GLU A 68 -8.94 -8.46 -19.08
CA GLU A 68 -9.49 -7.74 -20.24
C GLU A 68 -9.98 -6.35 -19.82
N GLU A 69 -10.70 -6.28 -18.70
CA GLU A 69 -11.19 -5.04 -18.12
C GLU A 69 -10.18 -4.43 -17.13
N LYS A 70 -10.19 -3.09 -17.03
CA LYS A 70 -9.48 -2.39 -15.96
C LYS A 70 -10.26 -2.57 -14.66
N TYR A 71 -9.53 -2.64 -13.55
CA TYR A 71 -10.13 -2.54 -12.22
C TYR A 71 -10.58 -1.10 -11.98
N ASP A 72 -11.81 -0.90 -11.50
CA ASP A 72 -12.42 0.43 -11.28
C ASP A 72 -12.66 0.66 -9.78
N LEU A 73 -12.04 1.70 -9.22
CA LEU A 73 -12.21 2.09 -7.82
C LEU A 73 -13.56 2.74 -7.55
N SER A 74 -14.19 3.35 -8.55
CA SER A 74 -15.35 4.24 -8.39
C SER A 74 -16.51 3.62 -7.60
N PRO A 75 -16.91 2.34 -7.86
CA PRO A 75 -17.99 1.70 -7.11
C PRO A 75 -17.70 1.57 -5.61
N LEU A 76 -16.47 1.19 -5.23
CA LEU A 76 -16.07 1.01 -3.84
C LEU A 76 -15.81 2.33 -3.11
N LEU A 77 -15.45 3.37 -3.85
CA LEU A 77 -15.26 4.73 -3.30
C LEU A 77 -16.54 5.57 -3.33
N SER A 78 -17.64 5.02 -3.87
CA SER A 78 -18.88 5.75 -4.09
C SER A 78 -18.65 7.06 -4.88
N ILE A 79 -17.81 7.00 -5.91
CA ILE A 79 -17.60 8.09 -6.87
C ILE A 79 -18.62 7.93 -8.00
N LYS A 80 -19.47 8.95 -8.17
CA LYS A 80 -20.58 8.99 -9.13
C LYS A 80 -20.24 9.75 -10.41
N GLY A 81 -19.16 10.53 -10.41
CA GLY A 81 -18.71 11.27 -11.59
C GLY A 81 -17.54 12.19 -11.28
N SER A 82 -17.18 13.04 -12.26
CA SER A 82 -16.09 14.02 -12.14
C SER A 82 -16.32 15.08 -11.07
N ASP A 83 -17.55 15.22 -10.57
CA ASP A 83 -17.93 16.24 -9.60
C ASP A 83 -17.64 15.81 -8.14
N ASP A 84 -17.27 14.55 -7.89
CA ASP A 84 -16.81 14.06 -6.58
C ASP A 84 -15.35 14.48 -6.33
N THR A 85 -15.07 15.78 -6.43
CA THR A 85 -13.71 16.35 -6.46
C THR A 85 -12.89 15.99 -5.23
N GLU A 86 -13.48 15.96 -4.03
CA GLU A 86 -12.79 15.60 -2.78
C GLU A 86 -12.22 14.17 -2.80
N LYS A 87 -13.00 13.20 -3.27
CA LYS A 87 -12.56 11.79 -3.34
C LYS A 87 -11.52 11.61 -4.44
N ILE A 88 -11.70 12.27 -5.57
CA ILE A 88 -10.76 12.26 -6.68
C ILE A 88 -9.42 12.88 -6.23
N GLU A 89 -9.46 14.04 -5.57
CA GLU A 89 -8.30 14.72 -5.01
C GLU A 89 -7.59 13.84 -3.98
N ARG A 90 -8.32 13.12 -3.13
CA ARG A 90 -7.73 12.16 -2.18
C ARG A 90 -6.90 11.09 -2.89
N ILE A 91 -7.45 10.44 -3.91
CA ILE A 91 -6.73 9.41 -4.68
C ILE A 91 -5.53 10.03 -5.42
N TRP A 92 -5.69 11.25 -5.94
CA TRP A 92 -4.58 11.99 -6.56
C TRP A 92 -3.44 12.25 -5.56
N LYS A 93 -3.76 12.71 -4.34
CA LYS A 93 -2.77 12.95 -3.26
C LYS A 93 -2.05 11.67 -2.82
N LEU A 94 -2.76 10.54 -2.76
CA LEU A 94 -2.12 9.24 -2.49
C LEU A 94 -1.13 8.87 -3.60
N ASN A 95 -1.46 9.16 -4.86
CA ASN A 95 -0.55 8.96 -5.98
C ASN A 95 0.69 9.88 -5.90
N GLN A 96 0.51 11.17 -5.58
CA GLN A 96 1.63 12.10 -5.38
C GLN A 96 2.53 11.69 -4.22
N LEU A 97 1.97 11.11 -3.15
CA LEU A 97 2.74 10.59 -2.03
C LEU A 97 3.69 9.48 -2.49
N LEU A 98 3.18 8.55 -3.32
CA LEU A 98 3.99 7.47 -3.87
C LEU A 98 5.04 7.98 -4.87
N ASP A 99 4.74 9.00 -5.67
CA ASP A 99 5.72 9.63 -6.55
C ASP A 99 6.91 10.18 -5.74
N LEU A 100 6.64 10.94 -4.68
CA LEU A 100 7.70 11.52 -3.84
C LEU A 100 8.59 10.44 -3.20
N ILE A 101 7.99 9.38 -2.67
CA ILE A 101 8.71 8.28 -2.01
C ILE A 101 9.52 7.48 -3.03
N GLN A 102 8.91 7.12 -4.17
CA GLN A 102 9.59 6.37 -5.22
C GLN A 102 10.72 7.18 -5.86
N ASP A 103 10.55 8.49 -6.04
CA ASP A 103 11.60 9.35 -6.59
C ASP A 103 12.82 9.45 -5.67
N GLU A 104 12.61 9.47 -4.36
CA GLU A 104 13.72 9.57 -3.41
C GLU A 104 14.42 8.23 -3.18
N TYR A 105 13.65 7.16 -2.96
CA TYR A 105 14.21 5.88 -2.51
C TYR A 105 14.39 4.87 -3.63
N LYS A 106 13.81 5.09 -4.81
CA LYS A 106 13.87 4.16 -5.96
C LYS A 106 13.34 2.75 -5.63
N ILE A 107 12.26 2.69 -4.87
CA ILE A 107 11.53 1.44 -4.58
C ILE A 107 10.93 0.92 -5.90
N ASP A 108 11.15 -0.36 -6.20
CA ASP A 108 10.73 -0.99 -7.46
C ASP A 108 9.20 -1.11 -7.56
N TRP A 109 8.53 -1.46 -6.45
CA TRP A 109 7.07 -1.48 -6.35
C TRP A 109 6.61 -0.93 -5.00
N ILE A 110 5.61 -0.05 -4.99
CA ILE A 110 5.01 0.47 -3.75
C ILE A 110 3.52 0.71 -3.94
N GLY A 111 2.71 0.40 -2.93
CA GLY A 111 1.27 0.62 -2.96
C GLY A 111 0.68 0.95 -1.60
N ILE A 112 -0.42 1.69 -1.65
CA ILE A 112 -1.24 2.03 -0.48
C ILE A 112 -2.56 1.28 -0.63
N TYR A 113 -2.90 0.50 0.40
CA TYR A 113 -4.15 -0.23 0.45
C TYR A 113 -4.99 0.23 1.63
N ARG A 114 -6.28 0.46 1.40
CA ARG A 114 -7.26 0.75 2.45
C ARG A 114 -8.01 -0.51 2.83
N LYS A 115 -8.21 -0.73 4.13
CA LYS A 115 -9.11 -1.78 4.62
C LYS A 115 -10.56 -1.36 4.38
N THR A 116 -11.31 -2.20 3.69
CA THR A 116 -12.71 -1.94 3.35
C THR A 116 -13.44 -3.23 3.06
N THR A 117 -14.64 -3.13 2.48
CA THR A 117 -15.46 -4.26 2.09
C THR A 117 -15.68 -4.18 0.57
N ASN A 118 -15.55 -5.30 -0.14
CA ASN A 118 -15.79 -5.35 -1.57
C ASN A 118 -17.31 -5.30 -1.89
N LEU A 119 -17.67 -5.32 -3.17
CA LEU A 119 -19.07 -5.25 -3.61
C LEU A 119 -19.93 -6.45 -3.18
N ASN A 120 -19.31 -7.56 -2.77
CA ASN A 120 -19.98 -8.76 -2.26
C ASN A 120 -20.13 -8.74 -0.74
N GLY A 121 -19.66 -7.70 -0.04
CA GLY A 121 -19.71 -7.66 1.42
C GLY A 121 -18.52 -8.33 2.12
N GLU A 122 -17.46 -8.68 1.39
CA GLU A 122 -16.28 -9.38 1.96
C GLU A 122 -15.19 -8.38 2.37
N PRO A 123 -14.54 -8.56 3.53
CA PRO A 123 -13.48 -7.67 3.97
C PRO A 123 -12.22 -7.85 3.11
N ILE A 124 -11.64 -6.73 2.67
CA ILE A 124 -10.47 -6.69 1.78
C ILE A 124 -9.52 -5.56 2.16
N LEU A 125 -8.28 -5.65 1.65
CA LEU A 125 -7.41 -4.50 1.43
C LEU A 125 -7.55 -4.08 -0.04
N LEU A 126 -8.04 -2.87 -0.28
CA LEU A 126 -8.24 -2.28 -1.61
C LEU A 126 -7.05 -1.38 -1.97
N LYS A 127 -6.39 -1.64 -3.09
CA LYS A 127 -5.31 -0.81 -3.64
C LYS A 127 -5.86 0.51 -4.15
N GLU A 128 -5.53 1.62 -3.49
CA GLU A 128 -5.98 2.96 -3.90
C GLU A 128 -4.94 3.73 -4.71
N ALA A 129 -3.65 3.43 -4.50
CA ALA A 129 -2.55 4.01 -5.27
C ALA A 129 -1.38 3.02 -5.34
N TYR A 130 -0.64 3.01 -6.44
CA TYR A 130 0.60 2.23 -6.55
C TYR A 130 1.56 2.76 -7.62
N ARG A 131 2.82 2.31 -7.54
CA ARG A 131 3.85 2.45 -8.57
C ARG A 131 4.57 1.12 -8.76
N GLY A 132 5.08 0.89 -9.97
CA GLY A 132 5.74 -0.37 -10.36
C GLY A 132 4.88 -1.22 -11.29
N ALA A 133 5.21 -2.51 -11.38
CA ALA A 133 4.51 -3.47 -12.23
C ALA A 133 3.02 -3.65 -11.86
N TYR A 134 2.24 -4.18 -12.81
CA TYR A 134 0.84 -4.53 -12.56
C TYR A 134 0.74 -5.61 -11.49
N SER A 135 -0.07 -5.34 -10.47
CA SER A 135 -0.34 -6.26 -9.36
C SER A 135 -1.84 -6.29 -9.04
N ARG A 136 -2.26 -7.23 -8.19
CA ARG A 136 -3.66 -7.36 -7.78
C ARG A 136 -4.23 -6.07 -7.17
N ALA A 137 -5.54 -5.86 -7.32
CA ALA A 137 -6.23 -4.72 -6.74
C ALA A 137 -6.71 -4.98 -5.31
N GLU A 138 -7.05 -6.23 -4.98
CA GLU A 138 -7.66 -6.58 -3.70
C GLU A 138 -6.90 -7.72 -3.03
N PHE A 139 -6.68 -7.64 -1.72
CA PHE A 139 -6.30 -8.78 -0.89
C PHE A 139 -7.45 -9.16 0.03
N PRO A 140 -7.97 -10.40 -0.03
CA PRO A 140 -8.95 -10.89 0.94
C PRO A 140 -8.40 -10.83 2.36
N LEU A 141 -9.18 -10.30 3.29
CA LEU A 141 -8.84 -10.28 4.71
C LEU A 141 -9.38 -11.52 5.43
N THR A 142 -8.87 -12.69 5.03
CA THR A 142 -9.22 -13.98 5.64
C THR A 142 -7.98 -14.67 6.19
N GLU A 143 -8.15 -15.53 7.20
CA GLU A 143 -7.05 -16.31 7.77
C GLU A 143 -6.39 -17.24 6.75
N GLU A 144 -7.19 -17.84 5.86
CA GLU A 144 -6.69 -18.69 4.77
C GLU A 144 -5.75 -17.93 3.84
N PHE A 145 -6.11 -16.69 3.49
CA PHE A 145 -5.27 -15.87 2.63
C PHE A 145 -4.04 -15.33 3.37
N ALA A 146 -4.17 -15.03 4.68
CA ALA A 146 -3.06 -14.62 5.53
C ALA A 146 -1.95 -15.67 5.58
N ALA A 147 -2.28 -16.96 5.58
CA ALA A 147 -1.31 -18.05 5.59
C ALA A 147 -0.31 -18.02 4.42
N LYS A 148 -0.63 -17.30 3.33
CA LYS A 148 0.24 -17.13 2.16
C LYS A 148 0.56 -15.69 1.80
N SER A 149 0.03 -14.67 2.50
CA SER A 149 0.18 -13.26 2.12
C SER A 149 0.61 -12.38 3.29
N ASN A 150 1.71 -11.65 3.08
CA ASN A 150 2.18 -10.61 3.97
C ASN A 150 1.15 -9.49 4.10
N ASN A 151 0.60 -8.99 3.00
CA ASN A 151 -0.42 -7.94 3.00
C ASN A 151 -1.60 -8.30 3.91
N THR A 152 -2.19 -9.48 3.72
CA THR A 152 -3.32 -9.93 4.54
C THR A 152 -2.90 -10.19 5.99
N THR A 153 -1.72 -10.78 6.21
CA THR A 153 -1.18 -10.96 7.58
C THR A 153 -1.08 -9.63 8.31
N VAL A 154 -0.52 -8.61 7.67
CA VAL A 154 -0.35 -7.27 8.24
C VAL A 154 -1.72 -6.60 8.45
N GLY A 155 -2.63 -6.71 7.48
CA GLY A 155 -3.98 -6.15 7.57
C GLY A 155 -4.88 -6.78 8.65
N LEU A 156 -4.62 -8.03 9.03
CA LEU A 156 -5.33 -8.73 10.12
C LEU A 156 -4.66 -8.54 11.47
N THR A 157 -3.33 -8.65 11.54
CA THR A 157 -2.60 -8.66 12.81
C THR A 157 -2.21 -7.25 13.29
N GLY A 158 -2.12 -6.29 12.38
CA GLY A 158 -1.54 -4.98 12.65
C GLY A 158 -0.06 -5.04 13.05
N LYS A 159 0.63 -6.12 12.66
CA LYS A 159 2.08 -6.26 12.85
C LYS A 159 2.77 -6.13 11.51
N ILE A 160 3.85 -5.35 11.49
CA ILE A 160 4.67 -5.17 10.31
C ILE A 160 5.34 -6.49 9.92
N VAL A 161 5.49 -6.71 8.61
CA VAL A 161 6.36 -7.74 8.07
C VAL A 161 7.48 -7.07 7.29
N ILE A 162 8.71 -7.48 7.56
CA ILE A 162 9.90 -7.04 6.83
C ILE A 162 10.63 -8.28 6.35
N VAL A 163 10.63 -8.50 5.04
CA VAL A 163 11.36 -9.58 4.38
C VAL A 163 12.69 -9.00 3.89
N LYS A 164 13.78 -9.33 4.56
CA LYS A 164 15.12 -8.86 4.15
C LYS A 164 15.61 -9.57 2.89
N ASP A 165 15.34 -10.86 2.77
CA ASP A 165 15.71 -11.65 1.60
C ASP A 165 14.71 -12.81 1.43
N VAL A 166 13.88 -12.72 0.40
CA VAL A 166 12.84 -13.71 0.08
C VAL A 166 13.40 -15.14 -0.01
N ARG A 167 14.63 -15.29 -0.51
CA ARG A 167 15.28 -16.61 -0.71
C ARG A 167 15.57 -17.33 0.60
N THR A 168 15.60 -16.59 1.71
CA THR A 168 15.90 -17.12 3.05
C THR A 168 14.74 -16.95 4.02
N PHE A 169 13.64 -16.35 3.58
CA PHE A 169 12.49 -16.06 4.42
C PHE A 169 11.66 -17.32 4.65
N THR A 170 11.29 -17.58 5.91
CA THR A 170 10.56 -18.80 6.32
C THR A 170 9.14 -18.52 6.79
N GLY A 171 8.50 -17.44 6.31
CA GLY A 171 7.14 -17.04 6.64
C GLY A 171 6.16 -17.18 5.47
N ALA A 172 4.91 -16.75 5.69
CA ALA A 172 3.94 -16.60 4.61
C ALA A 172 4.49 -15.61 3.58
N TYR A 173 4.64 -16.01 2.32
CA TYR A 173 5.12 -15.12 1.28
C TYR A 173 4.34 -15.35 0.00
N TYR A 174 3.73 -14.27 -0.48
CA TYR A 174 2.95 -14.27 -1.71
C TYR A 174 3.83 -13.74 -2.83
N GLU A 175 4.35 -14.61 -3.68
CA GLU A 175 5.17 -14.18 -4.80
C GLU A 175 4.28 -13.63 -5.93
N CYS A 176 4.22 -12.29 -6.04
CA CYS A 176 3.52 -11.63 -7.14
C CYS A 176 4.44 -11.38 -8.35
N ASP A 177 5.72 -11.05 -8.11
CA ASP A 177 6.76 -10.90 -9.13
C ASP A 177 8.03 -11.63 -8.67
N ALA A 178 8.51 -12.56 -9.48
CA ALA A 178 9.69 -13.39 -9.18
C ALA A 178 10.99 -12.60 -9.04
N LYS A 179 11.01 -11.33 -9.44
CA LYS A 179 12.16 -10.43 -9.24
C LYS A 179 12.24 -9.90 -7.82
N VAL A 180 11.17 -9.93 -7.04
CA VAL A 180 11.15 -9.37 -5.68
C VAL A 180 12.09 -10.18 -4.78
N LEU A 181 13.03 -9.48 -4.16
CA LEU A 181 14.02 -10.04 -3.25
C LEU A 181 13.88 -9.49 -1.82
N SER A 182 13.20 -8.37 -1.61
CA SER A 182 12.85 -7.90 -0.26
C SER A 182 11.51 -7.17 -0.26
N GLU A 183 10.86 -7.13 0.90
CA GLU A 183 9.53 -6.54 1.09
C GLU A 183 9.43 -5.83 2.44
N PHE A 184 8.70 -4.72 2.46
CA PHE A 184 8.24 -4.00 3.64
C PHE A 184 6.72 -3.87 3.55
N CYS A 185 6.00 -4.46 4.50
CA CYS A 185 4.55 -4.31 4.58
C CYS A 185 4.15 -3.86 5.98
N CYS A 186 3.68 -2.63 6.11
CA CYS A 186 3.43 -1.96 7.39
C CYS A 186 1.97 -1.53 7.53
N PRO A 187 1.35 -1.76 8.70
CA PRO A 187 -0.03 -1.33 8.94
C PRO A 187 -0.11 0.18 9.12
N ILE A 188 -1.26 0.73 8.75
CA ILE A 188 -1.68 2.10 8.99
C ILE A 188 -2.77 2.05 10.05
N TYR A 189 -2.53 2.70 11.19
CA TYR A 189 -3.48 2.76 12.30
C TYR A 189 -4.24 4.09 12.31
N SER A 190 -5.55 4.04 12.54
CA SER A 190 -6.33 5.24 12.88
C SER A 190 -5.91 5.79 14.25
N PRO A 191 -6.31 7.02 14.61
CA PRO A 191 -6.06 7.58 15.94
C PRO A 191 -6.68 6.73 17.06
N GLU A 192 -7.80 6.06 16.80
CA GLU A 192 -8.49 5.14 17.71
C GLU A 192 -7.75 3.81 17.85
N GLY A 193 -6.83 3.52 16.92
CA GLY A 193 -5.99 2.34 16.97
C GLY A 193 -6.49 1.16 16.14
N GLU A 194 -7.40 1.38 15.21
CA GLU A 194 -7.83 0.35 14.26
C GLU A 194 -6.90 0.32 13.05
N VAL A 195 -6.62 -0.87 12.51
CA VAL A 195 -5.90 -0.98 11.22
C VAL A 195 -6.85 -0.52 10.12
N ILE A 196 -6.53 0.60 9.47
CA ILE A 196 -7.35 1.18 8.39
C ILE A 196 -6.75 0.95 7.00
N GLY A 197 -5.53 0.40 6.94
CA GLY A 197 -4.84 0.13 5.69
C GLY A 197 -3.43 -0.38 5.91
N ILE A 198 -2.69 -0.50 4.82
CA ILE A 198 -1.27 -0.86 4.81
C ILE A 198 -0.53 -0.03 3.76
N ILE A 199 0.78 0.16 3.96
CA ILE A 199 1.71 0.37 2.86
C ILE A 199 2.44 -0.94 2.62
N ASP A 200 2.52 -1.31 1.35
CA ASP A 200 3.33 -2.42 0.87
C ASP A 200 4.38 -1.89 -0.11
N ALA A 201 5.61 -2.33 0.04
CA ALA A 201 6.74 -1.92 -0.75
C ALA A 201 7.66 -3.12 -1.01
N GLU A 202 8.04 -3.31 -2.27
CA GLU A 202 8.86 -4.42 -2.72
C GLU A 202 10.10 -3.88 -3.44
N SER A 203 11.21 -4.61 -3.36
CA SER A 203 12.42 -4.32 -4.13
C SER A 203 13.00 -5.58 -4.76
N PHE A 204 13.60 -5.41 -5.94
CA PHE A 204 14.39 -6.41 -6.65
C PHE A 204 15.79 -6.62 -6.07
N SER A 205 16.12 -5.92 -4.97
CA SER A 205 17.36 -6.09 -4.22
C SER A 205 17.07 -6.67 -2.84
N ALA A 206 17.87 -7.63 -2.41
CA ALA A 206 17.85 -8.09 -1.02
C ALA A 206 18.41 -7.01 -0.08
N ASN A 207 17.94 -6.97 1.16
CA ASN A 207 18.33 -6.02 2.21
C ASN A 207 18.14 -4.54 1.82
N PHE A 208 17.23 -4.26 0.90
CA PHE A 208 16.97 -2.91 0.41
C PHE A 208 16.41 -2.00 1.52
N PHE A 209 15.48 -2.53 2.31
CA PHE A 209 14.86 -1.85 3.45
C PHE A 209 15.79 -1.83 4.66
N ASN A 210 16.75 -0.89 4.65
CA ASN A 210 17.57 -0.57 5.81
C ASN A 210 16.79 0.25 6.86
N ASP A 211 17.35 0.39 8.05
CA ASP A 211 16.68 1.05 9.18
C ASP A 211 16.24 2.48 8.89
N LYS A 212 17.02 3.25 8.13
CA LYS A 212 16.65 4.62 7.75
C LYS A 212 15.38 4.60 6.91
N LEU A 213 15.35 3.77 5.86
CA LEU A 213 14.18 3.65 5.00
C LEU A 213 12.97 3.08 5.75
N ILE A 214 13.18 2.11 6.65
CA ILE A 214 12.13 1.58 7.53
C ILE A 214 11.53 2.72 8.37
N CYS A 215 12.35 3.55 9.01
CA CYS A 215 11.87 4.70 9.79
C CYS A 215 11.03 5.67 8.94
N GLU A 216 11.48 5.97 7.72
CA GLU A 216 10.77 6.85 6.78
C GLU A 216 9.40 6.28 6.41
N LEU A 217 9.34 5.03 5.96
CA LEU A 217 8.08 4.40 5.56
C LEU A 217 7.13 4.19 6.74
N VAL A 218 7.65 3.88 7.93
CA VAL A 218 6.86 3.80 9.17
C VAL A 218 6.28 5.17 9.52
N LYS A 219 7.05 6.26 9.37
CA LYS A 219 6.52 7.63 9.55
C LYS A 219 5.39 7.93 8.57
N VAL A 220 5.55 7.57 7.30
CA VAL A 220 4.48 7.74 6.31
C VAL A 220 3.22 6.98 6.75
N CYS A 221 3.34 5.73 7.22
CA CYS A 221 2.20 4.97 7.74
C CYS A 221 1.53 5.65 8.94
N LYS A 222 2.33 6.09 9.92
CA LYS A 222 1.83 6.81 11.11
C LYS A 222 1.09 8.08 10.73
N ASP A 223 1.65 8.87 9.83
CA ASP A 223 1.11 10.18 9.48
C ASP A 223 -0.11 10.04 8.56
N LEU A 224 -0.15 9.05 7.67
CA LEU A 224 -1.35 8.69 6.92
C LEU A 224 -2.50 8.32 7.86
N GLY A 225 -2.20 7.55 8.90
CA GLY A 225 -3.15 7.15 9.93
C GLY A 225 -3.81 8.31 10.68
N SER A 226 -3.10 9.43 10.78
CA SER A 226 -3.59 10.67 11.41
C SER A 226 -4.14 11.69 10.41
N SER A 227 -4.15 11.35 9.12
CA SER A 227 -4.61 12.22 8.03
C SER A 227 -6.01 11.81 7.54
N ASN A 228 -6.63 12.67 6.72
CA ASN A 228 -7.89 12.35 6.04
C ASN A 228 -7.68 11.66 4.67
N LEU A 229 -6.45 11.19 4.37
CA LEU A 229 -6.15 10.59 3.06
C LEU A 229 -6.60 9.13 2.94
N LEU A 230 -6.85 8.44 4.06
CA LEU A 230 -7.36 7.06 4.08
C LEU A 230 -8.63 6.87 4.92
N THR A 231 -9.11 7.94 5.54
CA THR A 231 -10.34 7.96 6.32
C THR A 231 -11.36 8.86 5.59
N THR A 232 -12.41 8.25 5.05
CA THR A 232 -13.61 8.94 4.53
C THR A 232 -14.83 8.09 4.81
#